data_AF-A0A3B9FZV4-F1
#
_entry.id   AF-A0A3B9FZV4-F1
#
_cell.length_a   1.000
_cell.length_b   1.000
_cell.length_c   1.000
_cell.angle_alpha   90.00
_cell.angle_beta   90.00
_cell.angle_gamma   90.00
#
_symmetry.space_group_name_H-M   'P 1'
#
loop_
_entity.id
_entity.type
_entity.pdbx_description
1 polymer ?
#
loop_
_entity_poly.entity_id
_entity_poly.type
_entity_poly.pdbx_seq_one_letter_code
_entity_poly.pdbx_strand_id
1 'polypeptide(L)'
;MAERSPFTTGRHRRTEGYVLLELLISLSVLSVLGLLGLRSAGFSRGSFSLFPDKYLEVQSEALLHAANRSFAAEDDRGTLIGFNRYGNASHIGTIVFSGGKKTYTAVIELGGGRLVFRNDR
;
A
#
# COMPACT_ATOMS: atom_id res chain seq x y z
N MET A 1 -38.15 -43.85 -54.39
CA MET A 1 -37.51 -42.52 -54.51
C MET A 1 -38.58 -41.47 -54.20
N ALA A 2 -38.61 -41.03 -52.95
CA ALA A 2 -39.26 -39.81 -52.41
C ALA A 2 -39.28 -39.98 -50.88
N GLU A 3 -38.27 -39.42 -50.24
CA GLU A 3 -38.00 -39.47 -48.81
C GLU A 3 -39.04 -38.62 -48.05
N ARG A 4 -39.77 -39.24 -47.11
CA ARG A 4 -40.58 -38.52 -46.11
C ARG A 4 -39.66 -38.19 -44.95
N SER A 5 -39.32 -36.92 -44.77
CA SER A 5 -38.68 -36.43 -43.55
C SER A 5 -39.72 -36.37 -42.42
N PRO A 6 -39.53 -37.04 -41.27
CA PRO A 6 -40.29 -36.70 -40.08
C PRO A 6 -39.68 -35.46 -39.42
N PHE A 7 -40.56 -34.50 -39.22
CA PHE A 7 -40.46 -33.36 -38.31
C PHE A 7 -39.79 -33.76 -36.99
N THR A 8 -38.62 -33.22 -36.67
CA THR A 8 -38.02 -33.32 -35.33
C THR A 8 -38.44 -32.11 -34.51
N THR A 9 -39.52 -32.28 -33.78
CA THR A 9 -39.99 -31.36 -32.74
C THR A 9 -39.01 -31.36 -31.56
N GLY A 10 -38.64 -30.15 -31.13
CA GLY A 10 -38.50 -29.81 -29.71
C GLY A 10 -37.25 -30.31 -28.98
N ARG A 11 -36.13 -29.60 -29.17
CA ARG A 11 -35.06 -29.57 -28.15
C ARG A 11 -34.63 -28.13 -27.84
N HIS A 12 -35.59 -27.29 -27.47
CA HIS A 12 -35.32 -26.02 -26.82
C HIS A 12 -35.90 -26.03 -25.40
N ARG A 13 -35.18 -25.37 -24.49
CA ARG A 13 -35.61 -24.88 -23.17
C ARG A 13 -35.67 -25.89 -22.02
N ARG A 14 -34.51 -26.20 -21.45
CA ARG A 14 -34.39 -26.46 -19.99
C ARG A 14 -33.41 -25.53 -19.26
N THR A 15 -32.57 -24.80 -19.99
CA THR A 15 -31.57 -23.88 -19.42
C THR A 15 -32.06 -22.43 -19.28
N GLU A 16 -33.14 -22.03 -19.96
CA GLU A 16 -33.58 -20.62 -19.95
C GLU A 16 -34.26 -20.18 -18.64
N GLY A 17 -34.75 -21.11 -17.82
CA GLY A 17 -35.49 -20.78 -16.59
C GLY A 17 -34.62 -20.42 -15.38
N TYR A 18 -33.33 -20.74 -15.43
CA TYR A 18 -32.42 -20.58 -14.29
C TYR A 18 -31.33 -19.54 -14.52
N VAL A 19 -31.32 -18.85 -15.66
CA VAL A 19 -30.32 -17.82 -15.98
C VAL A 19 -30.30 -16.71 -14.93
N LEU A 20 -31.48 -16.30 -14.45
CA LEU A 20 -31.58 -15.31 -13.37
C LEU A 20 -31.00 -15.86 -12.05
N LEU A 21 -31.25 -17.13 -11.74
CA LEU A 21 -30.74 -17.76 -10.53
C LEU A 21 -29.21 -17.90 -10.59
N GLU A 22 -28.67 -18.31 -11.73
CA GLU A 22 -27.22 -18.42 -11.98
C GLU A 22 -26.53 -17.06 -11.89
N LEU A 23 -27.16 -15.99 -12.41
CA LEU A 23 -26.68 -14.62 -12.26
C LEU A 23 -26.66 -14.19 -10.79
N LEU A 24 -27.74 -14.45 -10.05
CA LEU A 24 -27.84 -14.10 -8.62
C LEU A 24 -26.81 -14.85 -7.77
N ILE A 25 -26.59 -16.13 -8.05
CA ILE A 25 -25.56 -16.94 -7.39
C ILE A 25 -24.17 -16.36 -7.70
N SER A 26 -23.91 -16.01 -8.96
CA SER A 26 -22.62 -15.41 -9.38
C SER A 26 -22.36 -14.08 -8.68
N LEU A 27 -23.37 -13.20 -8.60
CA LEU A 27 -23.28 -11.92 -7.90
C LEU A 27 -23.08 -12.09 -6.39
N SER A 28 -23.73 -13.08 -5.79
CA SER A 28 -23.55 -13.42 -4.37
C SER A 28 -22.12 -13.86 -4.07
N VAL A 29 -21.56 -14.75 -4.91
CA VAL A 29 -20.17 -15.20 -4.80
C VAL A 29 -19.20 -14.04 -4.98
N LEU A 30 -19.40 -13.20 -6.00
CA LEU A 30 -18.60 -11.98 -6.23
C LEU A 30 -18.67 -11.00 -5.05
N SER A 31 -19.83 -10.85 -4.40
CA SER A 31 -20.02 -9.99 -3.23
C SER A 31 -19.24 -10.51 -2.02
N VAL A 32 -19.30 -11.81 -1.73
CA VAL A 32 -18.55 -12.44 -0.64
C VAL A 32 -17.04 -12.37 -0.90
N LEU A 33 -16.60 -12.64 -2.14
CA LEU A 33 -15.20 -12.48 -2.54
C LEU A 33 -14.75 -11.03 -2.44
N GLY A 34 -15.61 -10.07 -2.80
CA GLY A 34 -15.38 -8.65 -2.63
C GLY A 34 -15.21 -8.27 -1.16
N LEU A 35 -16.07 -8.75 -0.27
CA LEU A 35 -15.94 -8.54 1.19
C LEU A 35 -14.66 -9.14 1.78
N LEU A 36 -14.23 -10.30 1.29
CA LEU A 36 -12.99 -10.95 1.73
C LEU A 36 -11.74 -10.26 1.15
N GLY A 37 -11.78 -9.82 -0.11
CA GLY A 37 -10.67 -9.14 -0.79
C GLY A 37 -10.53 -7.66 -0.41
N LEU A 38 -11.64 -6.92 -0.29
CA LEU A 38 -11.63 -5.50 0.09
C LEU A 38 -11.28 -5.30 1.57
N ARG A 39 -11.52 -6.30 2.44
CA ARG A 39 -11.05 -6.24 3.83
C ARG A 39 -9.54 -6.46 3.97
N SER A 40 -8.87 -7.12 3.01
CA SER A 40 -7.41 -7.27 3.03
C SER A 40 -6.69 -6.07 2.41
N ALA A 41 -7.37 -5.31 1.54
CA ALA A 41 -7.00 -3.94 1.22
C ALA A 41 -7.41 -3.04 2.40
N GLY A 42 -6.87 -3.33 3.58
CA GLY A 42 -6.72 -2.31 4.60
C GLY A 42 -5.98 -1.17 3.94
N PHE A 43 -6.72 -0.13 3.57
CA PHE A 43 -6.17 1.18 3.30
C PHE A 43 -5.46 1.53 4.59
N SER A 44 -4.17 1.18 4.65
CA SER A 44 -3.27 1.83 5.58
C SER A 44 -3.51 3.30 5.27
N ARG A 45 -4.09 4.03 6.23
CA ARG A 45 -4.01 5.49 6.25
C ARG A 45 -2.52 5.77 6.36
N GLY A 46 -1.82 5.64 5.24
CA GLY A 46 -0.53 6.24 5.02
C GLY A 46 -0.84 7.71 5.09
N SER A 47 -0.68 8.27 6.28
CA SER A 47 -0.11 9.60 6.36
C SER A 47 1.11 9.53 5.46
N PHE A 48 0.99 10.03 4.23
CA PHE A 48 2.12 10.29 3.34
C PHE A 48 2.92 11.44 3.97
N SER A 49 3.37 11.23 5.20
CA SER A 49 4.39 12.05 5.81
C SER A 49 5.64 11.69 5.04
N LEU A 50 6.11 12.63 4.23
CA LEU A 50 7.38 12.47 3.53
C LEU A 50 8.44 12.13 4.57
N PHE A 51 9.46 11.36 4.17
CA PHE A 51 10.57 10.95 5.03
C PHE A 51 11.06 12.07 5.98
N PRO A 52 11.26 13.33 5.52
CA PRO A 52 11.73 14.41 6.39
C PRO A 52 10.78 14.76 7.53
N ASP A 53 9.47 14.77 7.27
CA ASP A 53 8.48 15.19 8.26
C ASP A 53 8.43 14.15 9.39
N LYS A 54 8.41 12.86 9.04
CA LYS A 54 8.42 11.76 9.99
C LYS A 54 9.74 11.67 10.76
N TYR A 55 10.85 11.95 10.08
CA TYR A 55 12.17 12.05 10.72
C TYR A 55 12.17 13.10 11.83
N LEU A 56 11.70 14.32 11.51
CA LEU A 56 11.69 15.45 12.44
C LEU A 56 10.68 15.25 13.57
N GLU A 57 9.52 14.65 13.28
CA GLU A 57 8.52 14.29 14.28
C GLU A 57 9.10 13.32 15.31
N VAL A 58 9.70 12.22 14.88
CA VAL A 58 10.26 11.20 15.79
C VAL A 58 11.46 11.76 16.57
N GLN A 59 12.27 12.62 15.95
CA GLN A 59 13.34 13.35 16.64
C GLN A 59 12.76 14.27 17.75
N SER A 60 11.69 14.98 17.44
CA SER A 60 10.99 15.86 18.38
C SER A 60 10.34 15.08 19.52
N GLU A 61 9.73 13.93 19.24
CA GLU A 61 9.20 13.03 20.27
C GLU A 61 10.30 12.49 21.20
N ALA A 62 11.47 12.17 20.67
CA ALA A 62 12.61 11.72 21.46
C ALA A 62 13.06 12.81 22.46
N LEU A 63 13.07 14.06 22.01
CA LEU A 63 13.34 15.24 22.84
C LEU A 63 12.24 15.48 23.88
N LEU A 64 10.98 15.52 23.43
CA LEU A 64 9.81 15.83 24.26
C LEU A 64 9.66 14.83 25.42
N HIS A 65 9.87 13.55 25.14
CA HIS A 65 9.73 12.48 26.12
C HIS A 65 11.04 12.09 26.81
N ALA A 66 12.16 12.73 26.46
CA ALA A 66 13.50 12.38 26.93
C ALA A 66 13.78 10.86 26.84
N ALA A 67 13.34 10.25 25.74
CA ALA A 67 13.36 8.81 25.54
C ALA A 67 13.98 8.44 24.20
N ASN A 68 14.55 7.24 24.11
CA ASN A 68 15.04 6.74 22.84
C ASN A 68 13.86 6.40 21.93
N ARG A 69 13.92 6.87 20.68
CA ARG A 69 12.93 6.58 19.64
C ARG A 69 13.65 6.03 18.41
N SER A 70 12.94 5.29 17.59
CA SER A 70 13.45 4.86 16.30
C SER A 70 12.32 4.82 15.30
N PHE A 71 12.67 5.00 14.03
CA PHE A 71 11.74 4.77 12.94
C PHE A 71 12.46 4.13 11.76
N ALA A 72 11.72 3.31 11.03
CA ALA A 72 12.17 2.76 9.77
C ALA A 72 11.91 3.79 8.67
N ALA A 73 12.98 4.23 8.00
CA ALA A 73 12.86 5.00 6.79
C ALA A 73 12.20 4.14 5.70
N GLU A 74 11.28 4.73 4.96
CA GLU A 74 10.67 4.12 3.78
C GLU A 74 11.62 4.25 2.57
N ASP A 75 12.87 3.83 2.75
CA ASP A 75 13.81 3.64 1.65
C ASP A 75 13.79 2.17 1.19
N ASP A 76 14.40 1.89 0.03
CA ASP A 76 14.49 0.53 -0.52
C ASP A 76 15.25 -0.45 0.40
N ARG A 77 15.89 0.04 1.46
CA ARG A 77 16.75 -0.72 2.38
C ARG A 77 16.11 -0.95 3.75
N GLY A 78 14.98 -0.31 4.05
CA GLY A 78 14.34 -0.33 5.36
C GLY A 78 15.24 0.22 6.47
N THR A 79 15.99 1.29 6.19
CA THR A 79 17.01 1.83 7.11
C THR A 79 16.38 2.26 8.44
N LEU A 80 16.81 1.65 9.55
CA LEU A 80 16.36 2.02 10.89
C LEU A 80 17.19 3.18 11.43
N ILE A 81 16.53 4.31 11.70
CA ILE A 81 17.16 5.50 12.27
C ILE A 81 16.75 5.60 13.74
N GLY A 82 17.73 5.60 14.63
CA GLY A 82 17.52 5.79 16.07
C GLY A 82 17.84 7.21 16.52
N PHE A 83 17.08 7.70 17.47
CA PHE A 83 17.31 8.95 18.19
C PHE A 83 17.43 8.66 19.68
N ASN A 84 18.41 9.29 20.33
CA ASN A 84 18.50 9.23 21.80
C ASN A 84 17.62 10.30 22.47
N ARG A 85 17.59 10.30 23.81
CA ARG A 85 16.87 11.29 24.63
C ARG A 85 17.22 12.77 24.39
N TYR A 86 18.31 13.04 23.67
CA TYR A 86 18.75 14.39 23.30
C TYR A 86 18.44 14.71 21.82
N GLY A 87 17.63 13.87 21.16
CA GLY A 87 17.32 14.02 19.74
C GLY A 87 18.49 13.72 18.81
N ASN A 88 19.60 13.16 19.32
CA ASN A 88 20.75 12.87 18.48
C ASN A 88 20.53 11.58 17.70
N ALA A 89 20.73 11.65 16.39
CA ALA A 89 20.66 10.50 15.49
C ALA A 89 21.87 9.57 15.68
N SER A 90 21.59 8.28 15.79
CA SER A 90 22.60 7.21 15.87
C SER A 90 23.06 6.72 14.50
N HIS A 91 22.49 7.24 13.42
CA HIS A 91 22.76 6.80 12.06
C HIS A 91 23.28 7.96 11.21
N ILE A 92 24.28 7.67 10.38
CA ILE A 92 24.76 8.52 9.30
C ILE A 92 24.50 7.81 7.99
N GLY A 93 23.92 8.51 7.03
CA GLY A 93 23.53 7.86 5.79
C GLY A 93 22.93 8.83 4.79
N THR A 94 22.75 8.33 3.57
CA THR A 94 22.00 9.04 2.52
C THR A 94 20.70 8.27 2.29
N ILE A 95 19.58 8.96 2.48
CA ILE A 95 18.24 8.44 2.22
C ILE A 95 17.77 9.03 0.90
N VAL A 96 17.32 8.17 0.00
CA VAL A 96 16.66 8.55 -1.24
C VAL A 96 15.18 8.26 -1.06
N PHE A 97 14.33 9.26 -1.29
CA PHE A 97 12.89 9.14 -1.11
C PHE A 97 12.14 9.87 -2.23
N SER A 98 10.92 9.44 -2.52
CA SER A 98 10.09 10.05 -3.56
C SER A 98 9.04 10.97 -2.94
N GLY A 99 8.87 12.15 -3.50
CA GLY A 99 7.79 13.08 -3.18
C GLY A 99 7.05 13.50 -4.44
N GLY A 100 5.88 12.91 -4.67
CA GLY A 100 5.13 13.08 -5.92
C GLY A 100 5.89 12.46 -7.11
N LYS A 101 6.21 13.27 -8.12
CA LYS A 101 6.97 12.83 -9.32
C LYS A 101 8.47 13.10 -9.23
N LYS A 102 8.96 13.56 -8.09
CA LYS A 102 10.36 13.92 -7.88
C LYS A 102 11.01 12.98 -6.88
N THR A 103 12.26 12.64 -7.14
CA THR A 103 13.13 11.92 -6.20
C THR A 103 14.00 12.93 -5.48
N TYR A 104 14.16 12.76 -4.18
CA TYR A 104 14.96 13.61 -3.31
C TYR A 104 16.01 12.78 -2.61
N THR A 105 17.16 13.40 -2.39
CA THR A 105 18.29 12.80 -1.68
C THR A 105 18.56 13.63 -0.44
N ALA A 106 18.47 13.02 0.74
CA ALA A 106 18.81 13.65 2.02
C ALA A 106 19.98 12.93 2.67
N VAL A 107 20.97 13.69 3.14
CA VAL A 107 22.07 13.19 3.97
C VAL A 107 21.73 13.46 5.43
N ILE A 108 21.80 12.42 6.26
CA ILE A 108 21.62 12.49 7.70
C ILE A 108 23.00 12.65 8.35
N GLU A 109 23.20 13.72 9.12
CA GLU A 109 24.41 13.91 9.91
C GLU A 109 24.35 13.11 11.24
N LEU A 110 25.48 12.48 11.60
CA LEU A 110 25.62 11.82 12.90
C LEU A 110 25.57 12.84 14.05
N GLY A 111 25.06 12.44 15.20
CA GLY A 111 24.95 13.35 16.35
C GLY A 111 23.70 14.19 16.19
N GLY A 112 23.81 15.47 15.85
CA GLY A 112 22.66 16.40 15.83
C GLY A 112 21.50 16.00 14.92
N GLY A 113 21.68 15.03 14.01
CA GLY A 113 20.60 14.51 13.17
C GLY A 113 20.12 15.51 12.13
N ARG A 114 20.98 16.45 11.73
CA ARG A 114 20.61 17.44 10.71
C ARG A 114 20.39 16.75 9.37
N LEU A 115 19.27 17.08 8.72
CA LEU A 115 18.99 16.68 7.35
C LEU A 115 19.57 17.71 6.36
N VAL A 116 20.39 17.25 5.43
CA VAL A 116 20.94 18.06 4.34
C VAL A 116 20.40 17.53 3.02
N PHE A 117 19.54 18.32 2.36
CA PHE A 117 18.99 17.96 1.05
C PHE A 117 19.99 18.25 -0.06
N ARG A 118 20.29 17.22 -0.86
CA ARG A 118 21.01 17.38 -2.12
C ARG A 118 20.01 17.56 -3.25
N ASN A 119 20.24 18.58 -4.06
CA ASN A 119 19.49 18.79 -5.28
C ASN A 119 20.26 18.07 -6.40
N ASP A 120 19.84 16.85 -6.71
CA ASP A 120 20.38 16.12 -7.85
C ASP A 120 19.78 16.77 -9.11
N ARG A 121 20.58 17.62 -9.76
CA ARG A 121 20.20 18.36 -10.97
C ARG A 121 20.03 17.45 -12.18
#